data_AF-A0A6V8NIR4-F1
#
_entry.id   AF-A0A6V8NIR4-F1
#
_cell.length_a   1.000
_cell.length_b   1.000
_cell.length_c   1.000
_cell.angle_alpha   90.00
_cell.angle_beta   90.00
_cell.angle_gamma   90.00
#
_symmetry.space_group_name_H-M   'P 1'
#
loop_
_entity.id
_entity.type
_entity.pdbx_description
1 polymer ?
#
loop_
_entity_poly.entity_id
_entity_poly.type
_entity_poly.pdbx_seq_one_letter_code
_entity_poly.pdbx_strand_id
1 'polypeptide(L)'
;MSGLTPDSRTGETEPPGSLRSPHIHKTALIFLFLFSTALFFSTVGLISVGRFANPTELDTPFYLKEAIFIREQGGILNFLYLNLTGQYRQANQHPLYLMILSVVTSREFEFYPRAKILTLIIGLAAVLVTFLVAKKNFGGSVAILAIFFLALNQRFVRMSSMVAVEPLLALFILLSWHFIVKGFEREKVWGIAGIFSGLAYLSKGSGFFMAIAFTVSCLWIYGLNCFKKKSFWAYFLAHSATSAPLLVRNLIAFGNPLFNVNNLLLWGNPVDIIFYPQLWKNSPGMIAYFQDHALKEIAQRIFTGLLGQGRLLLESLSYFSQIPIYLVIGACFLTLSGFGLILDQNKKRKIFTAITFLFFFIFFSWYYAATAAQRFLVPLVPLILIYSSLGIKHFLVLLSKYPKSILSAMPGVLAALLL
;
A
#
# COMPACT_ATOMS: atom_id res chain seq x y z
N MET A 1 -58.02 -11.08 -37.94
CA MET A 1 -57.41 -12.37 -38.31
C MET A 1 -56.43 -12.75 -37.22
N SER A 2 -56.88 -13.71 -36.41
CA SER A 2 -56.31 -14.20 -35.16
C SER A 2 -55.42 -15.42 -35.44
N GLY A 3 -54.16 -15.38 -34.99
CA GLY A 3 -53.26 -16.52 -34.97
C GLY A 3 -52.82 -16.81 -33.54
N LEU A 4 -53.56 -17.67 -32.85
CA LEU A 4 -53.22 -18.23 -31.54
C LEU A 4 -52.42 -19.51 -31.76
N THR A 5 -51.17 -19.55 -31.32
CA THR A 5 -50.38 -20.79 -31.18
C THR A 5 -50.46 -21.30 -29.74
N PRO A 6 -50.73 -22.59 -29.51
CA PRO A 6 -50.84 -23.17 -28.18
C PRO A 6 -49.44 -23.46 -27.60
N ASP A 7 -49.18 -22.92 -26.41
CA ASP A 7 -47.96 -23.13 -25.63
C ASP A 7 -48.11 -24.44 -24.81
N SER A 8 -47.58 -25.55 -25.34
CA SER A 8 -47.58 -26.86 -24.68
C SER A 8 -46.47 -26.91 -23.62
N ARG A 9 -46.76 -26.43 -22.41
CA ARG A 9 -45.91 -26.66 -21.23
C ARG A 9 -46.13 -28.06 -20.68
N THR A 10 -45.30 -28.99 -21.13
CA THR A 10 -45.11 -30.29 -20.49
C THR A 10 -44.45 -30.09 -19.12
N GLY A 11 -45.17 -30.46 -18.05
CA GLY A 11 -44.65 -30.47 -16.69
C GLY A 11 -43.63 -31.59 -16.52
N GLU A 12 -42.34 -31.26 -16.61
CA GLU A 12 -41.27 -32.12 -16.12
C GLU A 12 -41.14 -31.91 -14.60
N THR A 13 -41.55 -32.93 -13.84
CA THR A 13 -41.28 -33.04 -12.42
C THR A 13 -39.78 -33.25 -12.21
N GLU A 14 -39.06 -32.20 -11.80
CA GLU A 14 -37.65 -32.33 -11.41
C GLU A 14 -37.49 -33.40 -10.31
N PRO A 15 -36.54 -34.35 -10.44
CA PRO A 15 -36.36 -35.42 -9.46
C PRO A 15 -35.88 -34.86 -8.11
N PRO A 16 -36.50 -35.26 -6.98
CA PRO A 16 -36.12 -34.82 -5.64
C PRO A 16 -34.81 -35.50 -5.22
N GLY A 17 -33.67 -34.97 -5.67
CA GLY A 17 -32.37 -35.59 -5.38
C GLY A 17 -31.12 -34.85 -5.83
N SER A 18 -31.21 -33.56 -6.23
CA SER A 18 -30.01 -32.83 -6.64
C SER A 18 -29.13 -32.49 -5.41
N LEU A 19 -28.08 -33.30 -5.22
CA LEU A 19 -27.02 -33.14 -4.21
C LEU A 19 -26.45 -31.70 -4.17
N ARG A 20 -26.92 -30.88 -3.23
CA ARG A 20 -26.42 -29.51 -2.92
C ARG A 20 -24.98 -29.48 -2.34
N SER A 21 -24.16 -30.50 -2.56
CA SER A 21 -22.92 -30.77 -1.79
C SER A 21 -21.63 -30.00 -2.19
N PRO A 22 -21.35 -29.58 -3.45
CA PRO A 22 -20.00 -29.11 -3.80
C PRO A 22 -19.65 -27.68 -3.34
N HIS A 23 -20.63 -26.85 -2.96
CA HIS A 23 -20.38 -25.45 -2.59
C HIS A 23 -19.98 -25.26 -1.12
N ILE A 24 -20.47 -26.11 -0.22
CA ILE A 24 -20.21 -26.01 1.23
C ILE A 24 -18.72 -26.28 1.51
N HIS A 25 -18.15 -27.31 0.87
CA HIS A 25 -16.74 -27.66 1.04
C HIS A 25 -15.78 -26.55 0.60
N LYS A 26 -16.03 -25.86 -0.52
CA LYS A 26 -15.16 -24.77 -1.00
C LYS A 26 -15.12 -23.58 -0.04
N THR A 27 -16.26 -23.23 0.55
CA THR A 27 -16.34 -22.10 1.49
C THR A 27 -15.61 -22.41 2.80
N ALA A 28 -15.79 -23.63 3.32
CA ALA A 28 -15.08 -24.11 4.51
C ALA A 28 -13.56 -24.13 4.30
N LEU A 29 -13.08 -24.60 3.14
CA LEU A 29 -11.65 -24.61 2.81
C LEU A 29 -11.06 -23.20 2.72
N ILE A 30 -11.78 -22.24 2.13
CA ILE A 30 -11.34 -20.83 2.09
C ILE A 30 -11.26 -20.25 3.50
N PHE A 31 -12.25 -20.53 4.36
CA PHE A 31 -12.24 -20.07 5.74
C PHE A 31 -11.08 -20.66 6.54
N LEU A 32 -10.85 -21.97 6.42
CA LEU A 32 -9.72 -22.65 7.06
C LEU A 32 -8.39 -22.06 6.58
N PHE A 33 -8.23 -21.83 5.28
CA PHE A 33 -7.02 -21.20 4.73
C PHE A 33 -6.79 -19.79 5.29
N LEU A 34 -7.85 -18.97 5.34
CA LEU A 34 -7.78 -17.62 5.90
C LEU A 34 -7.40 -17.64 7.38
N PHE A 35 -8.04 -18.52 8.15
CA PHE A 35 -7.75 -18.70 9.56
C PHE A 35 -6.30 -19.13 9.78
N SER A 36 -5.83 -20.15 9.06
CA SER A 36 -4.44 -20.62 9.15
C SER A 36 -3.43 -19.56 8.74
N THR A 37 -3.70 -18.78 7.69
CA THR A 37 -2.83 -17.68 7.26
C THR A 37 -2.78 -16.56 8.29
N ALA A 38 -3.93 -16.18 8.85
CA ALA A 38 -4.04 -15.17 9.90
C ALA A 38 -3.32 -15.61 11.19
N LEU A 39 -3.50 -16.88 11.58
CA LEU A 39 -2.82 -17.49 12.71
C LEU A 39 -1.31 -17.52 12.50
N PHE A 40 -0.85 -17.96 11.33
CA PHE A 40 0.56 -17.95 10.96
C PHE A 40 1.17 -16.54 11.05
N PHE A 41 0.54 -15.55 10.41
CA PHE A 41 1.01 -14.15 10.45
C PHE A 41 1.08 -13.61 11.88
N SER A 42 0.04 -13.89 12.68
CA SER A 42 -0.02 -13.43 14.07
C SER A 42 1.06 -14.08 14.93
N THR A 43 1.28 -15.40 14.79
CA THR A 43 2.31 -16.13 15.54
C THR A 43 3.71 -15.65 15.18
N VAL A 44 4.05 -15.58 13.88
CA VAL A 44 5.36 -15.06 13.45
C VAL A 44 5.54 -13.61 13.88
N GLY A 45 4.49 -12.79 13.73
CA GLY A 45 4.47 -11.41 14.18
C GLY A 45 4.73 -11.26 15.68
N LEU A 46 4.07 -12.03 16.53
CA LEU A 46 4.27 -12.00 17.98
C LEU A 46 5.70 -12.42 18.38
N ILE A 47 6.26 -13.43 17.73
CA ILE A 47 7.67 -13.81 17.91
C ILE A 47 8.58 -12.63 17.51
N SER A 48 8.30 -11.99 16.38
CA SER A 48 9.03 -10.80 15.91
C SER A 48 8.89 -9.61 16.86
N VAL A 49 7.72 -9.37 17.44
CA VAL A 49 7.49 -8.33 18.46
C VAL A 49 8.45 -8.53 19.63
N GLY A 50 8.65 -9.77 20.09
CA GLY A 50 9.61 -10.09 21.15
C GLY A 50 11.07 -9.81 20.77
N ARG A 51 11.43 -9.97 19.49
CA ARG A 51 12.81 -9.75 18.99
C ARG A 51 13.18 -8.27 18.85
N PHE A 52 12.23 -7.38 18.56
CA PHE A 52 12.46 -5.94 18.44
C PHE A 52 12.45 -5.26 19.82
N ALA A 53 13.44 -5.57 20.65
CA ALA A 53 13.56 -5.05 22.00
C ALA A 53 14.05 -3.58 22.04
N ASN A 54 14.80 -3.13 21.02
CA ASN A 54 15.37 -1.79 20.99
C ASN A 54 14.33 -0.74 20.54
N PRO A 55 13.90 0.20 21.40
CA PRO A 55 12.98 1.25 21.01
C PRO A 55 13.62 2.35 20.16
N THR A 56 14.95 2.36 19.96
CA THR A 56 15.66 3.37 19.15
C THR A 56 15.70 3.07 17.66
N GLU A 57 15.08 1.97 17.24
CA GLU A 57 15.10 1.57 15.84
C GLU A 57 14.15 2.43 14.98
N LEU A 58 14.69 3.01 13.91
CA LEU A 58 13.98 3.85 12.94
C LEU A 58 13.26 5.03 13.62
N ASP A 59 11.97 5.25 13.29
CA ASP A 59 11.18 6.37 13.80
C ASP A 59 10.45 6.02 15.11
N THR A 60 10.69 4.83 15.68
CA THR A 60 9.99 4.33 16.87
C THR A 60 10.02 5.32 18.04
N PRO A 61 11.16 5.93 18.43
CA PRO A 61 11.20 6.88 19.54
C PRO A 61 10.27 8.07 19.32
N PHE A 62 10.21 8.57 18.09
CA PHE A 62 9.40 9.73 17.75
C PHE A 62 7.91 9.38 17.82
N TYR A 63 7.50 8.23 17.29
CA TYR A 63 6.10 7.80 17.40
C TYR A 63 5.65 7.61 18.85
N LEU A 64 6.48 6.98 19.69
CA LEU A 64 6.17 6.78 21.11
C LEU A 64 6.10 8.11 21.87
N LYS A 65 7.09 8.99 21.68
CA LYS A 65 7.14 10.30 22.34
C LYS A 65 5.92 11.16 21.97
N GLU A 66 5.60 11.26 20.68
CA GLU A 66 4.50 12.11 20.23
C GLU A 66 3.13 11.52 20.62
N ALA A 67 3.00 10.20 20.70
CA ALA A 67 1.77 9.58 21.22
C ALA A 67 1.54 9.88 22.72
N ILE A 68 2.62 9.91 23.53
CA ILE A 68 2.56 10.33 24.94
C ILE A 68 2.13 11.79 25.02
N PHE A 69 2.74 12.66 24.21
CA PHE A 69 2.36 14.07 24.14
C PHE A 69 0.87 14.23 23.84
N ILE A 70 0.34 13.54 22.83
CA ILE A 70 -1.09 13.60 22.49
C ILE A 70 -1.97 13.19 23.68
N ARG A 71 -1.63 12.09 24.35
CA ARG A 71 -2.39 11.61 25.51
C ARG A 71 -2.38 12.63 26.65
N GLU A 72 -1.23 13.23 26.95
CA GLU A 72 -1.06 14.21 28.03
C GLU A 72 -1.73 15.54 27.74
N GLN A 73 -1.83 15.93 26.48
CA GLN A 73 -2.58 17.10 26.06
C GLN A 73 -4.10 16.88 26.04
N GLY A 74 -4.65 15.80 26.61
CA GLY A 74 -6.10 15.57 26.60
C GLY A 74 -6.59 14.70 25.42
N GLY A 75 -5.69 13.92 24.81
CA GLY A 75 -6.02 12.88 23.84
C GLY A 75 -6.40 13.40 22.46
N ILE A 76 -7.14 12.56 21.71
CA ILE A 76 -7.45 12.79 20.29
C ILE A 76 -8.22 14.09 20.07
N LEU A 77 -9.21 14.40 20.92
CA LEU A 77 -10.06 15.58 20.75
C LEU A 77 -9.26 16.88 20.87
N ASN A 78 -8.45 17.02 21.92
CA ASN A 78 -7.61 18.20 22.06
C ASN A 78 -6.49 18.22 21.00
N PHE A 79 -5.97 17.07 20.59
CA PHE A 79 -5.00 17.04 19.50
C PHE A 79 -5.57 17.55 18.17
N LEU A 80 -6.81 17.23 17.83
CA LEU A 80 -7.48 17.82 16.68
C LEU A 80 -7.58 19.35 16.81
N TYR A 81 -7.91 19.85 18.00
CA TYR A 81 -7.88 21.29 18.29
C TYR A 81 -6.47 21.90 18.12
N LEU A 82 -5.41 21.26 18.64
CA LEU A 82 -4.03 21.70 18.48
C LEU A 82 -3.57 21.73 17.01
N ASN A 83 -4.06 20.81 16.19
CA ASN A 83 -3.84 20.82 14.75
C ASN A 83 -4.58 22.00 14.09
N LEU A 84 -5.87 22.17 14.38
CA LEU A 84 -6.70 23.23 13.79
C LEU A 84 -6.28 24.65 14.22
N THR A 85 -5.60 24.79 15.34
CA THR A 85 -5.04 26.07 15.82
C THR A 85 -3.57 26.28 15.44
N GLY A 86 -2.92 25.29 14.82
CA GLY A 86 -1.50 25.36 14.47
C GLY A 86 -0.54 25.36 15.68
N GLN A 87 -1.02 25.00 16.87
CA GLN A 87 -0.19 24.90 18.08
C GLN A 87 0.70 23.64 18.06
N TYR A 88 0.25 22.57 17.42
CA TYR A 88 1.10 21.39 17.20
C TYR A 88 2.07 21.62 16.04
N ARG A 89 3.39 21.60 16.33
CA ARG A 89 4.46 21.97 15.38
C ARG A 89 5.31 20.81 14.85
N GLN A 90 4.99 19.58 15.22
CA GLN A 90 5.71 18.42 14.68
C GLN A 90 5.36 18.24 13.19
N ALA A 91 6.38 18.19 12.31
CA ALA A 91 6.19 18.11 10.86
C ALA A 91 6.82 16.88 10.16
N ASN A 92 7.39 15.94 10.91
CA ASN A 92 7.96 14.71 10.35
C ASN A 92 6.93 13.56 10.30
N GLN A 93 6.26 13.29 11.43
CA GLN A 93 5.25 12.25 11.53
C GLN A 93 3.86 12.84 11.28
N HIS A 94 3.08 12.15 10.44
CA HIS A 94 1.72 12.55 10.16
C HIS A 94 0.76 12.05 11.26
N PRO A 95 -0.37 12.74 11.50
CA PRO A 95 -1.09 12.63 12.76
C PRO A 95 -1.87 11.33 12.96
N LEU A 96 -2.25 10.59 11.92
CA LEU A 96 -3.22 9.49 12.08
C LEU A 96 -2.71 8.34 12.94
N TYR A 97 -1.49 7.88 12.67
CA TYR A 97 -0.90 6.79 13.45
C TYR A 97 -0.60 7.22 14.89
N LEU A 98 -0.20 8.48 15.10
CA LEU A 98 0.00 9.06 16.42
C LEU A 98 -1.29 9.10 17.24
N MET A 99 -2.41 9.52 16.62
CA MET A 99 -3.73 9.49 17.26
C MET A 99 -4.13 8.07 17.66
N ILE A 100 -3.92 7.08 16.78
CA ILE A 100 -4.22 5.67 17.07
C ILE A 100 -3.37 5.16 18.23
N LEU A 101 -2.06 5.43 18.23
CA LEU A 101 -1.15 5.05 19.32
C LEU A 101 -1.54 5.69 20.65
N SER A 102 -1.98 6.96 20.64
CA SER A 102 -2.31 7.71 21.86
C SER A 102 -3.40 7.03 22.71
N VAL A 103 -4.29 6.24 22.10
CA VAL A 103 -5.36 5.48 22.79
C VAL A 103 -4.79 4.42 23.74
N VAL A 104 -3.69 3.77 23.35
CA VAL A 104 -3.06 2.69 24.13
C VAL A 104 -1.80 3.16 24.88
N THR A 105 -1.49 4.45 24.82
CA THR A 105 -0.23 5.00 25.32
C THR A 105 -0.18 5.08 26.84
N SER A 106 0.93 4.79 27.50
CA SER A 106 1.14 5.09 28.93
C SER A 106 2.60 5.49 29.18
N ARG A 107 2.91 6.02 30.37
CA ARG A 107 4.30 6.28 30.80
C ARG A 107 5.01 5.02 31.32
N GLU A 108 4.33 3.89 31.33
CA GLU A 108 4.85 2.61 31.81
C GLU A 108 5.69 1.93 30.73
N PHE A 109 6.64 1.08 31.15
CA PHE A 109 7.46 0.28 30.24
C PHE A 109 6.63 -0.62 29.31
N GLU A 110 5.41 -0.98 29.71
CA GLU A 110 4.48 -1.79 28.91
C GLU A 110 3.92 -1.06 27.67
N PHE A 111 4.06 0.25 27.57
CA PHE A 111 3.57 0.98 26.40
C PHE A 111 4.22 0.49 25.10
N TYR A 112 5.54 0.30 25.09
CA TYR A 112 6.25 -0.13 23.89
C TYR A 112 5.76 -1.47 23.31
N PRO A 113 5.67 -2.57 24.09
CA PRO A 113 5.10 -3.81 23.57
C PRO A 113 3.63 -3.68 23.14
N ARG A 114 2.79 -2.92 23.87
CA ARG A 114 1.39 -2.67 23.47
C ARG A 114 1.29 -1.94 22.12
N ALA A 115 2.14 -0.95 21.89
CA ALA A 115 2.22 -0.23 20.61
C ALA A 115 2.62 -1.13 19.43
N LYS A 116 3.55 -2.07 19.65
CA LYS A 116 3.91 -3.09 18.65
C LYS A 116 2.76 -4.03 18.35
N ILE A 117 2.05 -4.52 19.38
CA ILE A 117 0.87 -5.38 19.21
C ILE A 117 -0.23 -4.65 18.41
N LEU A 118 -0.47 -3.36 18.70
CA LEU A 118 -1.43 -2.56 17.93
C LEU A 118 -1.03 -2.49 16.45
N THR A 119 0.26 -2.31 16.16
CA THR A 119 0.78 -2.29 14.79
C THR A 119 0.64 -3.65 14.11
N LEU A 120 0.82 -4.74 14.85
CA LEU A 120 0.63 -6.09 14.35
C LEU A 120 -0.83 -6.36 13.98
N ILE A 121 -1.78 -5.87 14.80
CA ILE A 121 -3.22 -5.93 14.50
C ILE A 121 -3.53 -5.16 13.21
N ILE A 122 -2.95 -3.97 13.02
CA ILE A 122 -3.09 -3.21 11.76
C ILE A 122 -2.51 -3.99 10.58
N GLY A 123 -1.34 -4.62 10.75
CA GLY A 123 -0.74 -5.49 9.74
C GLY A 123 -1.64 -6.68 9.37
N LEU A 124 -2.25 -7.32 10.36
CA LEU A 124 -3.21 -8.42 10.13
C LEU A 124 -4.44 -7.92 9.37
N ALA A 125 -4.97 -6.75 9.73
CA ALA A 125 -6.08 -6.12 9.00
C ALA A 125 -5.70 -5.86 7.53
N ALA A 126 -4.47 -5.41 7.25
CA ALA A 126 -3.99 -5.24 5.89
C ALA A 126 -3.90 -6.57 5.12
N VAL A 127 -3.48 -7.67 5.75
CA VAL A 127 -3.49 -9.02 5.15
C VAL A 127 -4.92 -9.44 4.79
N LEU A 128 -5.87 -9.31 5.71
CA LEU A 128 -7.26 -9.70 5.48
C LEU A 128 -7.93 -8.82 4.41
N VAL A 129 -7.66 -7.52 4.40
CA VAL A 129 -8.17 -6.61 3.36
C VAL A 129 -7.54 -6.92 2.00
N THR A 130 -6.27 -7.35 1.95
CA THR A 130 -5.62 -7.85 0.73
C THR A 130 -6.41 -9.01 0.13
N PHE A 131 -6.85 -9.97 0.95
CA PHE A 131 -7.71 -11.06 0.48
C PHE A 131 -9.02 -10.54 -0.13
N LEU A 132 -9.73 -9.67 0.60
CA LEU A 132 -11.05 -9.17 0.17
C LEU A 132 -10.95 -8.39 -1.13
N VAL A 133 -9.95 -7.50 -1.25
CA VAL A 133 -9.68 -6.72 -2.45
C VAL A 133 -9.28 -7.61 -3.60
N ALA A 134 -8.33 -8.53 -3.41
CA ALA A 134 -7.90 -9.45 -4.47
C ALA A 134 -9.05 -10.34 -4.95
N LYS A 135 -9.83 -10.91 -4.03
CA LYS A 135 -10.97 -11.78 -4.34
C LYS A 135 -12.01 -11.04 -5.17
N LYS A 136 -12.30 -9.78 -4.80
CA LYS A 136 -13.30 -8.97 -5.48
C LYS A 136 -12.89 -8.56 -6.90
N ASN A 137 -11.60 -8.34 -7.14
CA ASN A 137 -11.11 -7.83 -8.44
C ASN A 137 -10.61 -8.94 -9.39
N PHE A 138 -10.10 -10.06 -8.86
CA PHE A 138 -9.38 -11.08 -9.64
C PHE A 138 -9.80 -12.54 -9.36
N GLY A 139 -10.67 -12.76 -8.36
CA GLY A 139 -11.18 -14.06 -7.97
C GLY A 139 -10.43 -14.74 -6.81
N GLY A 140 -10.96 -15.87 -6.35
CA GLY A 140 -10.50 -16.53 -5.12
C GLY A 140 -9.06 -17.05 -5.17
N SER A 141 -8.61 -17.62 -6.29
CA SER A 141 -7.26 -18.17 -6.41
C SER A 141 -6.16 -17.10 -6.28
N VAL A 142 -6.34 -15.95 -6.94
CA VAL A 142 -5.43 -14.80 -6.83
C VAL A 142 -5.40 -14.28 -5.39
N ALA A 143 -6.56 -14.26 -4.72
CA ALA A 143 -6.66 -13.80 -3.34
C ALA A 143 -5.91 -14.69 -2.35
N ILE A 144 -6.07 -16.01 -2.48
CA ILE A 144 -5.38 -17.02 -1.66
C ILE A 144 -3.86 -16.87 -1.80
N LEU A 145 -3.36 -16.82 -3.04
CA LEU A 145 -1.92 -16.65 -3.31
C LEU A 145 -1.41 -15.31 -2.77
N ALA A 146 -2.14 -14.21 -3.00
CA ALA A 146 -1.69 -12.89 -2.59
C ALA A 146 -1.51 -12.77 -1.07
N ILE A 147 -2.44 -13.33 -0.27
CA ILE A 147 -2.30 -13.28 1.19
C ILE A 147 -1.28 -14.26 1.72
N PHE A 148 -1.10 -15.41 1.07
CA PHE A 148 -0.05 -16.37 1.42
C PHE A 148 1.32 -15.69 1.31
N PHE A 149 1.56 -15.08 0.16
CA PHE A 149 2.76 -14.31 -0.12
C PHE A 149 2.93 -13.11 0.81
N LEU A 150 1.87 -12.34 1.07
CA LEU A 150 1.98 -11.21 1.98
C LEU A 150 2.27 -11.64 3.44
N ALA A 151 1.66 -12.72 3.90
CA ALA A 151 1.85 -13.24 5.25
C ALA A 151 3.26 -13.80 5.47
N LEU A 152 3.89 -14.33 4.41
CA LEU A 152 5.26 -14.84 4.43
C LEU A 152 6.31 -13.74 4.18
N ASN A 153 5.93 -12.56 3.71
CA ASN A 153 6.87 -11.49 3.40
C ASN A 153 7.52 -10.92 4.67
N GLN A 154 8.79 -11.27 4.91
CA GLN A 154 9.54 -10.88 6.12
C GLN A 154 9.57 -9.38 6.38
N ARG A 155 9.61 -8.56 5.31
CA ARG A 155 9.70 -7.11 5.42
C ARG A 155 8.37 -6.51 5.90
N PHE A 156 7.25 -7.00 5.36
CA PHE A 156 5.92 -6.62 5.80
C PHE A 156 5.64 -7.08 7.24
N VAL A 157 6.00 -8.32 7.59
CA VAL A 157 5.88 -8.84 8.96
C VAL A 157 6.74 -8.04 9.94
N ARG A 158 8.00 -7.72 9.58
CA ARG A 158 8.89 -6.88 10.40
C ARG A 158 8.26 -5.51 10.66
N MET A 159 7.82 -4.81 9.63
CA MET A 159 7.17 -3.50 9.80
C MET A 159 5.87 -3.60 10.62
N SER A 160 5.16 -4.73 10.53
CA SER A 160 3.98 -4.99 11.36
C SER A 160 4.32 -5.31 12.82
N SER A 161 5.54 -5.72 13.12
CA SER A 161 5.98 -6.15 14.46
C SER A 161 6.75 -5.08 15.24
N MET A 162 6.85 -3.88 14.66
CA MET A 162 7.52 -2.71 15.23
C MET A 162 6.54 -1.55 15.34
N VAL A 163 6.93 -0.45 15.99
CA VAL A 163 6.12 0.78 15.99
C VAL A 163 6.40 1.53 14.70
N ALA A 164 5.65 1.17 13.66
CA ALA A 164 5.86 1.64 12.29
C ALA A 164 4.52 1.96 11.63
N VAL A 165 4.49 3.01 10.81
CA VAL A 165 3.26 3.48 10.16
C VAL A 165 2.99 2.76 8.83
N GLU A 166 3.99 2.06 8.30
CA GLU A 166 3.96 1.42 6.99
C GLU A 166 2.79 0.45 6.80
N PRO A 167 2.43 -0.43 7.76
CA PRO A 167 1.26 -1.31 7.61
C PRO A 167 -0.06 -0.53 7.51
N LEU A 168 -0.21 0.55 8.29
CA LEU A 168 -1.40 1.42 8.24
C LEU A 168 -1.50 2.14 6.89
N LEU A 169 -0.38 2.63 6.38
CA LEU A 169 -0.30 3.26 5.07
C LEU A 169 -0.62 2.26 3.95
N ALA A 170 -0.08 1.02 4.03
CA ALA A 170 -0.36 -0.05 3.08
C ALA A 170 -1.87 -0.37 3.02
N LEU A 171 -2.51 -0.48 4.18
CA LEU A 171 -3.95 -0.72 4.31
C LEU A 171 -4.77 0.37 3.58
N PHE A 172 -4.50 1.64 3.86
CA PHE A 172 -5.27 2.73 3.26
C PHE A 172 -4.95 2.98 1.79
N ILE A 173 -3.71 2.74 1.33
CA ILE A 173 -3.37 2.74 -0.10
C ILE A 173 -4.16 1.65 -0.82
N LEU A 174 -4.19 0.43 -0.28
CA LEU A 174 -4.92 -0.69 -0.89
C LEU A 174 -6.44 -0.42 -0.96
N LEU A 175 -7.04 0.11 0.10
CA LEU A 175 -8.46 0.48 0.11
C LEU A 175 -8.76 1.63 -0.86
N SER A 176 -7.94 2.68 -0.86
CA SER A 176 -8.03 3.79 -1.82
C SER A 176 -7.95 3.25 -3.26
N TRP A 177 -6.96 2.40 -3.55
CA TRP A 177 -6.80 1.75 -4.86
C TRP A 177 -8.06 0.97 -5.25
N HIS A 178 -8.59 0.16 -4.34
CA HIS A 178 -9.79 -0.64 -4.60
C HIS A 178 -11.00 0.23 -4.99
N PHE A 179 -11.27 1.30 -4.23
CA PHE A 179 -12.41 2.16 -4.49
C PHE A 179 -12.21 3.07 -5.71
N ILE A 180 -10.98 3.48 -6.04
CA ILE A 180 -10.69 4.19 -7.29
C ILE A 180 -11.00 3.29 -8.49
N VAL A 181 -10.47 2.06 -8.46
CA VAL A 181 -10.70 1.05 -9.50
C VAL A 181 -12.18 0.77 -9.70
N LYS A 182 -12.91 0.55 -8.59
CA LYS A 182 -14.37 0.35 -8.64
C LYS A 182 -15.11 1.59 -9.12
N GLY A 183 -14.59 2.78 -8.84
CA GLY A 183 -15.17 4.04 -9.29
C GLY A 183 -15.05 4.27 -10.81
N PHE A 184 -14.10 3.61 -11.48
CA PHE A 184 -14.07 3.59 -12.95
C PHE A 184 -15.26 2.85 -13.59
N GLU A 185 -15.94 2.00 -12.82
CA GLU A 185 -17.19 1.33 -13.19
C GLU A 185 -18.41 2.06 -12.60
N ARG A 186 -18.28 2.59 -11.38
CA ARG A 186 -19.35 3.26 -10.62
C ARG A 186 -18.86 4.53 -9.95
N GLU A 187 -18.87 5.64 -10.69
CA GLU A 187 -18.21 6.90 -10.28
C GLU A 187 -18.57 7.39 -8.87
N LYS A 188 -19.79 7.14 -8.39
CA LYS A 188 -20.25 7.54 -7.04
C LYS A 188 -19.36 7.03 -5.91
N VAL A 189 -18.61 5.92 -6.10
CA VAL A 189 -17.71 5.42 -5.05
C VAL A 189 -16.37 6.17 -4.96
N TRP A 190 -16.09 7.10 -5.86
CA TRP A 190 -14.87 7.92 -5.78
C TRP A 190 -14.82 8.81 -4.53
N GLY A 191 -15.96 9.20 -3.96
CA GLY A 191 -15.96 9.88 -2.64
C GLY A 191 -15.34 9.01 -1.55
N ILE A 192 -15.68 7.72 -1.49
CA ILE A 192 -15.12 6.76 -0.53
C ILE A 192 -13.62 6.57 -0.77
N ALA A 193 -13.19 6.50 -2.04
CA ALA A 193 -11.78 6.49 -2.39
C ALA A 193 -11.04 7.73 -1.88
N GLY A 194 -11.66 8.91 -1.97
CA GLY A 194 -11.13 10.17 -1.44
C GLY A 194 -10.88 10.08 0.06
N ILE A 195 -11.83 9.52 0.83
CA ILE A 195 -11.66 9.29 2.28
C ILE A 195 -10.42 8.45 2.56
N PHE A 196 -10.31 7.26 1.95
CA PHE A 196 -9.15 6.39 2.18
C PHE A 196 -7.83 6.99 1.68
N SER A 197 -7.85 7.76 0.60
CA SER A 197 -6.69 8.52 0.14
C SER A 197 -6.28 9.61 1.14
N GLY A 198 -7.25 10.30 1.75
CA GLY A 198 -7.00 11.30 2.79
C GLY A 198 -6.43 10.65 4.06
N LEU A 199 -6.97 9.50 4.48
CA LEU A 199 -6.42 8.71 5.59
C LEU A 199 -4.99 8.22 5.29
N ALA A 200 -4.72 7.76 4.07
CA ALA A 200 -3.36 7.40 3.65
C ALA A 200 -2.41 8.60 3.78
N TYR A 201 -2.84 9.79 3.34
CA TYR A 201 -2.06 11.01 3.51
C TYR A 201 -1.88 11.39 4.98
N LEU A 202 -2.89 11.25 5.83
CA LEU A 202 -2.75 11.46 7.28
C LEU A 202 -1.88 10.41 7.98
N SER A 203 -1.63 9.25 7.37
CA SER A 203 -0.65 8.27 7.86
C SER A 203 0.78 8.66 7.49
N LYS A 204 1.01 9.12 6.25
CA LYS A 204 2.35 9.54 5.78
C LYS A 204 2.23 10.43 4.54
N GLY A 205 3.19 11.32 4.33
CA GLY A 205 3.21 12.22 3.18
C GLY A 205 3.07 11.51 1.82
N SER A 206 3.64 10.32 1.66
CA SER A 206 3.53 9.53 0.42
C SER A 206 2.11 9.04 0.11
N GLY A 207 1.18 9.04 1.07
CA GLY A 207 -0.23 8.79 0.81
C GLY A 207 -0.87 9.82 -0.13
N PHE A 208 -0.29 11.02 -0.25
CA PHE A 208 -0.71 12.05 -1.20
C PHE A 208 -0.58 11.60 -2.68
N PHE A 209 0.33 10.66 -2.96
CA PHE A 209 0.51 10.13 -4.32
C PHE A 209 -0.74 9.44 -4.86
N MET A 210 -1.66 9.01 -4.01
CA MET A 210 -2.95 8.48 -4.45
C MET A 210 -3.80 9.55 -5.16
N ALA A 211 -3.79 10.79 -4.67
CA ALA A 211 -4.51 11.90 -5.31
C ALA A 211 -3.88 12.29 -6.67
N ILE A 212 -2.54 12.29 -6.73
CA ILE A 212 -1.81 12.53 -7.98
C ILE A 212 -2.09 11.41 -8.99
N ALA A 213 -1.95 10.14 -8.58
CA ALA A 213 -2.21 8.98 -9.43
C ALA A 213 -3.66 8.95 -9.92
N PHE A 214 -4.63 9.30 -9.06
CA PHE A 214 -6.03 9.42 -9.44
C PHE A 214 -6.24 10.48 -10.53
N THR A 215 -5.67 11.68 -10.34
CA THR A 215 -5.78 12.79 -11.29
C THR A 215 -5.22 12.40 -12.65
N VAL A 216 -3.97 11.93 -12.68
CA VAL A 216 -3.26 11.58 -13.92
C VAL A 216 -3.95 10.43 -14.63
N SER A 217 -4.47 9.45 -13.89
CA SER A 217 -5.23 8.35 -14.49
C SER A 217 -6.58 8.82 -15.05
N CYS A 218 -7.29 9.73 -14.37
CA CYS A 218 -8.52 10.29 -14.89
C CYS A 218 -8.29 11.11 -16.16
N LEU A 219 -7.22 11.91 -16.20
CA LEU A 219 -6.80 12.63 -17.40
C LEU A 219 -6.43 11.67 -18.53
N TRP A 220 -5.72 10.58 -18.24
CA TRP A 220 -5.38 9.58 -19.24
C TRP A 220 -6.61 8.84 -19.79
N ILE A 221 -7.56 8.47 -18.92
CA ILE A 221 -8.71 7.64 -19.28
C ILE A 221 -9.85 8.46 -19.89
N TYR A 222 -10.09 9.67 -19.37
CA TYR A 222 -11.25 10.50 -19.72
C TYR A 222 -10.88 11.85 -20.36
N GLY A 223 -9.59 12.19 -20.46
CA GLY A 223 -9.14 13.52 -20.87
C GLY A 223 -9.60 14.61 -19.90
N LEU A 224 -9.68 15.84 -20.40
CA LEU A 224 -10.20 16.99 -19.63
C LEU A 224 -11.69 16.84 -19.25
N ASN A 225 -12.43 15.89 -19.85
CA ASN A 225 -13.82 15.63 -19.46
C ASN A 225 -13.94 15.03 -18.05
N CYS A 226 -12.85 14.58 -17.41
CA CYS A 226 -12.90 14.17 -16.01
C CYS A 226 -13.34 15.32 -15.09
N PHE A 227 -12.96 16.56 -15.38
CA PHE A 227 -13.32 17.73 -14.58
C PHE A 227 -14.81 18.09 -14.64
N LYS A 228 -15.54 17.59 -15.67
CA LYS A 228 -17.00 17.76 -15.75
C LYS A 228 -17.76 16.77 -14.85
N LYS A 229 -17.10 15.74 -14.32
CA LYS A 229 -17.73 14.71 -13.49
C LYS A 229 -17.82 15.16 -12.04
N LYS A 230 -19.04 15.26 -11.49
CA LYS A 230 -19.25 15.59 -10.05
C LYS A 230 -18.49 14.64 -9.12
N SER A 231 -18.42 13.36 -9.48
CA SER A 231 -17.72 12.34 -8.70
C SER A 231 -16.20 12.57 -8.62
N PHE A 232 -15.60 13.19 -9.64
CA PHE A 232 -14.17 13.55 -9.62
C PHE A 232 -13.91 14.57 -8.51
N TRP A 233 -14.76 15.60 -8.41
CA TRP A 233 -14.68 16.58 -7.33
C TRP A 233 -15.07 16.01 -5.97
N ALA A 234 -16.01 15.06 -5.93
CA ALA A 234 -16.37 14.35 -4.69
C ALA A 234 -15.16 13.60 -4.10
N TYR A 235 -14.27 13.05 -4.93
CA TYR A 235 -13.00 12.47 -4.46
C TYR A 235 -12.14 13.53 -3.74
N PHE A 236 -11.89 14.68 -4.36
CA PHE A 236 -11.04 15.72 -3.77
C PHE A 236 -11.67 16.35 -2.54
N LEU A 237 -12.98 16.61 -2.55
CA LEU A 237 -13.68 17.11 -1.38
C LEU A 237 -13.53 16.13 -0.20
N ALA A 238 -13.74 14.83 -0.43
CA ALA A 238 -13.58 13.82 0.61
C ALA A 238 -12.12 13.66 1.08
N HIS A 239 -11.15 13.69 0.16
CA HIS A 239 -9.72 13.68 0.48
C HIS A 239 -9.33 14.88 1.34
N SER A 240 -9.69 16.08 0.92
CA SER A 240 -9.38 17.33 1.61
C SER A 240 -10.09 17.41 2.96
N ALA A 241 -11.36 17.01 3.05
CA ALA A 241 -12.09 16.99 4.32
C ALA A 241 -11.45 16.01 5.31
N THR A 242 -11.06 14.83 4.84
CA THR A 242 -10.41 13.83 5.70
C THR A 242 -9.03 14.29 6.14
N SER A 243 -8.25 14.91 5.25
CA SER A 243 -6.91 15.42 5.54
C SER A 243 -6.88 16.83 6.16
N ALA A 244 -8.04 17.45 6.37
CA ALA A 244 -8.17 18.83 6.81
C ALA A 244 -7.38 19.16 8.09
N PRO A 245 -7.37 18.32 9.15
CA PRO A 245 -6.61 18.64 10.36
C PRO A 245 -5.12 18.91 10.07
N LEU A 246 -4.52 18.10 9.21
CA LEU A 246 -3.12 18.26 8.81
C LEU A 246 -2.93 19.48 7.88
N LEU A 247 -3.79 19.64 6.87
CA LEU A 247 -3.69 20.73 5.90
C LEU A 247 -3.86 22.11 6.58
N VAL A 248 -4.83 22.24 7.48
CA VAL A 248 -5.10 23.45 8.26
C VAL A 248 -3.95 23.75 9.21
N ARG A 249 -3.48 22.74 9.97
CA ARG A 249 -2.29 22.87 10.82
C ARG A 249 -1.12 23.42 10.02
N ASN A 250 -0.87 22.81 8.87
CA ASN A 250 0.28 23.14 8.05
C ASN A 250 0.20 24.57 7.47
N LEU A 251 -0.99 24.99 7.05
CA LEU A 251 -1.24 26.35 6.59
C LEU A 251 -1.01 27.37 7.71
N ILE A 252 -1.54 27.15 8.91
CA ILE A 252 -1.41 28.09 10.04
C ILE A 252 0.02 28.09 10.61
N ALA A 253 0.61 26.90 10.81
CA ALA A 253 1.91 26.77 11.45
C ALA A 253 3.07 27.10 10.51
N PHE A 254 2.99 26.73 9.24
CA PHE A 254 4.12 26.80 8.31
C PHE A 254 3.85 27.64 7.06
N GLY A 255 2.65 28.21 6.89
CA GLY A 255 2.27 28.99 5.71
C GLY A 255 2.09 28.17 4.43
N ASN A 256 2.20 26.85 4.50
CA ASN A 256 2.08 25.95 3.35
C ASN A 256 1.29 24.69 3.75
N PRO A 257 0.10 24.42 3.17
CA PRO A 257 -0.74 23.30 3.57
C PRO A 257 -0.11 21.92 3.34
N LEU A 258 0.85 21.81 2.41
CA LEU A 258 1.57 20.58 2.08
C LEU A 258 2.97 20.51 2.73
N PHE A 259 3.24 21.35 3.73
CA PHE A 259 4.51 21.33 4.44
C PHE A 259 4.80 19.96 5.08
N ASN A 260 6.00 19.44 4.84
CA ASN A 260 6.56 18.26 5.48
C ASN A 260 8.07 18.47 5.58
N VAL A 261 8.68 18.15 6.72
CA VAL A 261 10.12 18.35 6.92
C VAL A 261 10.98 17.55 5.94
N ASN A 262 10.49 16.39 5.47
CA ASN A 262 11.18 15.58 4.47
C ASN A 262 11.23 16.25 3.10
N ASN A 263 10.43 17.31 2.85
CA ASN A 263 10.56 18.10 1.63
C ASN A 263 11.88 18.87 1.59
N LEU A 264 12.46 19.20 2.76
CA LEU A 264 13.77 19.84 2.84
C LEU A 264 14.85 18.88 2.32
N LEU A 265 14.74 17.59 2.66
CA LEU A 265 15.65 16.53 2.22
C LEU A 265 15.58 16.24 0.72
N LEU A 266 14.48 16.60 0.04
CA LEU A 266 14.37 16.41 -1.41
C LEU A 266 15.36 17.29 -2.18
N TRP A 267 15.61 18.50 -1.68
CA TRP A 267 16.31 19.55 -2.42
C TRP A 267 17.56 20.03 -1.71
N GLY A 268 17.77 19.72 -0.43
CA GLY A 268 19.01 20.03 0.28
C GLY A 268 19.95 18.84 0.38
N ASN A 269 21.18 19.12 0.82
CA ASN A 269 22.13 18.10 1.21
C ASN A 269 21.70 17.51 2.58
N PRO A 270 21.49 16.19 2.68
CA PRO A 270 21.06 15.55 3.93
C PRO A 270 21.99 15.83 5.11
N VAL A 271 23.30 15.88 4.85
CA VAL A 271 24.32 16.17 5.87
C VAL A 271 24.06 17.55 6.45
N ASP A 272 23.89 18.56 5.59
CA ASP A 272 23.70 19.94 6.02
C ASP A 272 22.38 20.13 6.79
N ILE A 273 21.31 19.45 6.37
CA ILE A 273 20.00 19.54 7.05
C ILE A 273 20.04 18.91 8.45
N ILE A 274 20.83 17.84 8.63
CA ILE A 274 20.98 17.15 9.92
C ILE A 274 21.84 17.97 10.87
N PHE A 275 22.94 18.57 10.39
CA PHE A 275 23.89 19.27 11.25
C PHE A 275 23.59 20.77 11.44
N TYR A 276 22.78 21.39 10.56
CA TYR A 276 22.50 22.82 10.59
C TYR A 276 20.99 23.13 10.55
N PRO A 277 20.28 23.01 11.70
CA PRO A 277 18.84 23.29 11.78
C PRO A 277 18.41 24.68 11.31
N GLN A 278 19.31 25.66 11.35
CA GLN A 278 19.08 27.00 10.80
C GLN A 278 18.76 27.00 9.30
N LEU A 279 19.26 26.00 8.56
CA LEU A 279 18.97 25.85 7.12
C LEU A 279 17.53 25.44 6.85
N TRP A 280 16.75 25.02 7.86
CA TRP A 280 15.35 24.64 7.67
C TRP A 280 14.47 25.82 7.24
N LYS A 281 14.84 27.05 7.62
CA LYS A 281 14.12 28.26 7.22
C LYS A 281 14.41 28.67 5.77
N ASN A 282 15.59 28.36 5.28
CA ASN A 282 16.10 28.79 3.97
C ASN A 282 16.47 27.59 3.09
N SER A 283 15.82 26.43 3.28
CA SER A 283 16.16 25.25 2.49
C SER A 283 15.88 25.53 1.02
N PRO A 284 16.81 25.18 0.11
CA PRO A 284 16.65 25.47 -1.30
C PRO A 284 15.38 24.79 -1.80
N GLY A 285 14.57 25.56 -2.54
CA GLY A 285 13.44 25.00 -3.27
C GLY A 285 13.92 24.20 -4.49
N MET A 286 12.99 23.53 -5.15
CA MET A 286 13.23 22.83 -6.43
C MET A 286 13.95 23.74 -7.45
N ILE A 287 13.52 25.01 -7.56
CA ILE A 287 14.10 25.97 -8.52
C ILE A 287 15.56 26.26 -8.19
N ALA A 288 15.88 26.58 -6.93
CA ALA A 288 17.24 26.84 -6.48
C ALA A 288 18.13 25.61 -6.71
N TYR A 289 17.63 24.41 -6.38
CA TYR A 289 18.35 23.17 -6.63
C TYR A 289 18.75 22.99 -8.10
N PHE A 290 17.83 23.24 -9.04
CA PHE A 290 18.11 23.13 -10.47
C PHE A 290 19.00 24.25 -11.02
N GLN A 291 19.07 25.40 -10.35
CA GLN A 291 19.99 26.48 -10.70
C GLN A 291 21.42 26.18 -10.22
N ASP A 292 21.53 25.52 -9.06
CA ASP A 292 22.83 25.25 -8.41
C ASP A 292 23.50 23.95 -8.89
N HIS A 293 22.79 23.06 -9.58
CA HIS A 293 23.30 21.75 -9.99
C HIS A 293 23.36 21.60 -11.51
N ALA A 294 24.45 20.99 -11.99
CA ALA A 294 24.60 20.69 -13.41
C ALA A 294 23.64 19.57 -13.85
N LEU A 295 23.22 19.59 -15.11
CA LEU A 295 22.32 18.55 -15.68
C LEU A 295 22.88 17.13 -15.49
N LYS A 296 24.21 16.97 -15.56
CA LYS A 296 24.91 15.70 -15.31
C LYS A 296 24.69 15.19 -13.88
N GLU A 297 24.73 16.06 -12.88
CA GLU A 297 24.53 15.69 -11.47
C GLU A 297 23.08 15.28 -11.21
N ILE A 298 22.13 16.01 -11.79
CA ILE A 298 20.71 15.69 -11.74
C ILE A 298 20.46 14.31 -12.38
N ALA A 299 21.01 14.07 -13.57
CA ALA A 299 20.89 12.79 -14.25
C ALA A 299 21.53 11.65 -13.45
N GLN A 300 22.71 11.88 -12.86
CA GLN A 300 23.40 10.92 -11.99
C GLN A 300 22.56 10.60 -10.75
N ARG A 301 21.98 11.62 -10.09
CA ARG A 301 21.10 11.44 -8.93
C ARG A 301 19.90 10.57 -9.27
N ILE A 302 19.23 10.84 -10.40
CA ILE A 302 18.10 10.04 -10.88
C ILE A 302 18.55 8.60 -11.15
N PHE A 303 19.65 8.40 -11.86
CA PHE A 303 20.15 7.07 -12.20
C PHE A 303 20.54 6.24 -10.97
N THR A 304 21.35 6.81 -10.07
CA THR A 304 21.70 6.18 -8.80
C THR A 304 20.46 5.88 -7.97
N GLY A 305 19.49 6.80 -7.96
CA GLY A 305 18.21 6.64 -7.29
C GLY A 305 17.36 5.51 -7.87
N LEU A 306 17.29 5.37 -9.20
CA LEU A 306 16.57 4.29 -9.87
C LEU A 306 17.18 2.92 -9.54
N LEU A 307 18.50 2.80 -9.61
CA LEU A 307 19.21 1.56 -9.27
C LEU A 307 19.06 1.20 -7.79
N GLY A 308 19.31 2.17 -6.91
CA GLY A 308 19.21 2.01 -5.47
C GLY A 308 17.80 1.63 -5.03
N GLN A 309 16.80 2.35 -5.53
CA GLN A 309 15.40 2.08 -5.23
C GLN A 309 14.91 0.77 -5.85
N GLY A 310 15.39 0.41 -7.05
CA GLY A 310 15.17 -0.90 -7.66
C GLY A 310 15.67 -2.03 -6.77
N ARG A 311 16.90 -1.92 -6.25
CA ARG A 311 17.45 -2.90 -5.30
C ARG A 311 16.63 -2.98 -4.01
N LEU A 312 16.26 -1.84 -3.41
CA LEU A 312 15.42 -1.82 -2.20
C LEU A 312 14.04 -2.44 -2.45
N LEU A 313 13.47 -2.26 -3.65
CA LEU A 313 12.22 -2.89 -4.04
C LEU A 313 12.38 -4.42 -4.10
N LEU A 314 13.42 -4.93 -4.76
CA LEU A 314 13.70 -6.37 -4.82
C LEU A 314 13.91 -6.96 -3.42
N GLU A 315 14.64 -6.25 -2.55
CA GLU A 315 14.82 -6.61 -1.14
C GLU A 315 13.49 -6.62 -0.37
N SER A 316 12.58 -5.68 -0.66
CA SER A 316 11.27 -5.61 -0.02
C SER A 316 10.34 -6.78 -0.39
N LEU A 317 10.52 -7.35 -1.58
CA LEU A 317 9.76 -8.50 -2.07
C LEU A 317 10.39 -9.85 -1.69
N SER A 318 11.60 -9.83 -1.12
CA SER A 318 12.30 -11.05 -0.71
C SER A 318 11.75 -11.64 0.58
N TYR A 319 11.71 -12.97 0.64
CA TYR A 319 11.19 -13.74 1.78
C TYR A 319 12.26 -14.20 2.74
N PHE A 320 13.52 -14.15 2.32
CA PHE A 320 14.65 -14.67 3.09
C PHE A 320 15.85 -13.76 2.89
N SER A 321 15.98 -12.71 3.70
CA SER A 321 17.10 -11.77 3.56
C SER A 321 18.47 -12.38 3.83
N GLN A 322 18.52 -13.59 4.40
CA GLN A 322 19.74 -14.30 4.77
C GLN A 322 20.27 -15.21 3.64
N ILE A 323 19.49 -15.47 2.59
CA ILE A 323 19.87 -16.40 1.52
C ILE A 323 20.38 -15.59 0.31
N PRO A 324 21.56 -15.88 -0.27
CA PRO A 324 22.15 -15.12 -1.37
C PRO A 324 21.23 -14.86 -2.59
N ILE A 325 20.23 -15.71 -2.81
CA ILE A 325 19.28 -15.61 -3.93
C ILE A 325 18.08 -14.67 -3.68
N TYR A 326 18.06 -13.92 -2.57
CA TYR A 326 16.92 -13.06 -2.21
C TYR A 326 16.55 -12.04 -3.30
N LEU A 327 17.53 -11.48 -4.01
CA LEU A 327 17.29 -10.56 -5.14
C LEU A 327 16.64 -11.25 -6.32
N VAL A 328 17.01 -12.51 -6.60
CA VAL A 328 16.42 -13.32 -7.68
C VAL A 328 14.95 -13.57 -7.37
N ILE A 329 14.62 -13.95 -6.13
CA ILE A 329 13.24 -14.14 -5.69
C ILE A 329 12.45 -12.83 -5.85
N GLY A 330 12.98 -11.71 -5.38
CA GLY A 330 12.35 -10.40 -5.54
C GLY A 330 12.11 -10.06 -7.02
N ALA A 331 13.07 -10.38 -7.90
CA ALA A 331 12.97 -10.14 -9.34
C ALA A 331 11.92 -11.04 -10.00
N CYS A 332 11.80 -12.30 -9.58
CA CYS A 332 10.73 -13.19 -10.01
C CYS A 332 9.35 -12.61 -9.64
N PHE A 333 9.14 -12.16 -8.39
CA PHE A 333 7.87 -11.56 -7.99
C PHE A 333 7.55 -10.28 -8.76
N LEU A 334 8.54 -9.42 -8.98
CA LEU A 334 8.37 -8.19 -9.75
C LEU A 334 8.05 -8.48 -11.23
N THR A 335 8.70 -9.48 -11.81
CA THR A 335 8.45 -9.92 -13.20
C THR A 335 7.05 -10.51 -13.34
N LEU A 336 6.64 -11.39 -12.43
CA LEU A 336 5.28 -11.95 -12.38
C LEU A 336 4.24 -10.84 -12.17
N SER A 337 4.55 -9.82 -11.36
CA SER A 337 3.67 -8.65 -11.18
C SER A 337 3.52 -7.86 -12.49
N GLY A 338 4.62 -7.58 -13.18
CA GLY A 338 4.59 -6.95 -14.51
C GLY A 338 3.76 -7.76 -15.52
N PHE A 339 3.97 -9.07 -15.58
CA PHE A 339 3.21 -9.98 -16.43
C PHE A 339 1.71 -9.99 -16.10
N GLY A 340 1.37 -10.11 -14.82
CA GLY A 340 -0.01 -10.03 -14.34
C GLY A 340 -0.66 -8.68 -14.66
N LEU A 341 0.08 -7.58 -14.54
CA LEU A 341 -0.40 -6.24 -14.87
C LEU A 341 -0.64 -6.09 -16.37
N ILE A 342 0.27 -6.55 -17.22
CA ILE A 342 0.12 -6.50 -18.69
C ILE A 342 -1.15 -7.26 -19.12
N LEU A 343 -1.35 -8.46 -18.57
CA LEU A 343 -2.47 -9.35 -18.86
C LEU A 343 -3.78 -8.98 -18.15
N ASP A 344 -3.79 -7.95 -17.31
CA ASP A 344 -5.01 -7.45 -16.70
C ASP A 344 -5.98 -6.97 -17.78
N GLN A 345 -7.14 -7.63 -17.83
CA GLN A 345 -8.21 -7.39 -18.79
C GLN A 345 -8.89 -6.03 -18.57
N ASN A 346 -8.87 -5.49 -17.35
CA ASN A 346 -9.45 -4.17 -17.08
C ASN A 346 -8.42 -3.07 -17.36
N LYS A 347 -8.53 -2.45 -18.55
CA LYS A 347 -7.62 -1.39 -19.00
C LYS A 347 -7.52 -0.21 -18.03
N LYS A 348 -8.64 0.24 -17.45
CA LYS A 348 -8.66 1.38 -16.52
C LYS A 348 -7.93 1.07 -15.22
N ARG A 349 -8.17 -0.12 -14.66
CA ARG A 349 -7.45 -0.64 -13.49
C ARG A 349 -5.96 -0.75 -13.76
N LYS A 350 -5.57 -1.33 -14.90
CA LYS A 350 -4.17 -1.45 -15.34
C LYS A 350 -3.46 -0.09 -15.39
N ILE A 351 -4.08 0.90 -16.04
CA ILE A 351 -3.54 2.27 -16.14
C ILE A 351 -3.32 2.87 -14.75
N PHE A 352 -4.34 2.83 -13.90
CA PHE A 352 -4.24 3.41 -12.56
C PHE A 352 -3.19 2.72 -11.67
N THR A 353 -3.13 1.39 -11.72
CA THR A 353 -2.09 0.63 -11.03
C THR A 353 -0.70 1.03 -11.52
N ALA A 354 -0.47 1.05 -12.83
CA ALA A 354 0.83 1.40 -13.41
C ALA A 354 1.27 2.81 -13.01
N ILE A 355 0.36 3.79 -13.09
CA ILE A 355 0.61 5.18 -12.69
C ILE A 355 0.93 5.26 -11.18
N THR A 356 0.22 4.52 -10.35
CA THR A 356 0.48 4.47 -8.89
C THR A 356 1.89 3.95 -8.62
N PHE A 357 2.30 2.83 -9.23
CA PHE A 357 3.65 2.30 -9.10
C PHE A 357 4.71 3.28 -9.59
N LEU A 358 4.49 3.89 -10.75
CA LEU A 358 5.42 4.80 -11.38
C LEU A 358 5.68 6.03 -10.49
N PHE A 359 4.64 6.66 -9.94
CA PHE A 359 4.80 7.84 -9.08
C PHE A 359 5.56 7.53 -7.80
N PHE A 360 5.20 6.45 -7.10
CA PHE A 360 5.93 6.04 -5.90
C PHE A 360 7.39 5.71 -6.22
N PHE A 361 7.63 4.96 -7.30
CA PHE A 361 8.99 4.54 -7.66
C PHE A 361 9.85 5.73 -8.06
N ILE A 362 9.40 6.57 -8.99
CA ILE A 362 10.16 7.75 -9.45
C ILE A 362 10.44 8.71 -8.29
N PHE A 363 9.43 9.02 -7.47
CA PHE A 363 9.60 9.93 -6.36
C PHE A 363 10.65 9.39 -5.36
N PHE A 364 10.53 8.12 -4.97
CA PHE A 364 11.47 7.55 -4.02
C PHE A 364 12.85 7.26 -4.61
N SER A 365 12.97 7.09 -5.94
CA SER A 365 14.26 7.12 -6.61
C SER A 365 14.94 8.48 -6.45
N TRP A 366 14.21 9.60 -6.63
CA TRP A 366 14.77 10.92 -6.35
C TRP A 366 15.16 11.11 -4.87
N TYR A 367 14.30 10.62 -3.96
CA TYR A 367 14.49 10.69 -2.51
C TYR A 367 15.60 9.76 -1.99
N TYR A 368 15.99 8.74 -2.77
CA TYR A 368 16.99 7.74 -2.37
C TYR A 368 18.33 8.38 -2.00
N ALA A 369 18.72 9.43 -2.71
CA ALA A 369 19.94 10.19 -2.42
C ALA A 369 19.92 10.83 -1.02
N ALA A 370 18.73 11.10 -0.48
CA ALA A 370 18.58 11.63 0.85
C ALA A 370 18.46 10.55 1.92
N THR A 371 17.69 9.49 1.63
CA THR A 371 17.51 8.38 2.56
C THR A 371 17.22 7.10 1.79
N ALA A 372 18.17 6.15 1.85
CA ALA A 372 18.00 4.81 1.32
C ALA A 372 17.31 3.91 2.36
N ALA A 373 15.96 3.88 2.36
CA ALA A 373 15.21 3.01 3.27
C ALA A 373 14.13 2.19 2.54
N GLN A 374 14.12 0.87 2.77
CA GLN A 374 13.17 -0.07 2.16
C GLN A 374 11.70 0.25 2.53
N ARG A 375 11.48 0.86 3.69
CA ARG A 375 10.15 1.17 4.24
C ARG A 375 9.28 2.04 3.33
N PHE A 376 9.89 2.77 2.39
CA PHE A 376 9.16 3.65 1.47
C PHE A 376 8.31 2.90 0.44
N LEU A 377 8.67 1.67 0.07
CA LEU A 377 7.91 0.86 -0.90
C LEU A 377 7.07 -0.25 -0.27
N VAL A 378 7.25 -0.54 1.02
CA VAL A 378 6.42 -1.49 1.77
C VAL A 378 4.92 -1.25 1.57
N PRO A 379 4.40 -0.01 1.49
CA PRO A 379 2.98 0.22 1.28
C PRO A 379 2.43 -0.29 -0.07
N LEU A 380 3.30 -0.52 -1.05
CA LEU A 380 2.92 -1.08 -2.35
C LEU A 380 3.03 -2.60 -2.42
N VAL A 381 3.69 -3.24 -1.45
CA VAL A 381 3.91 -4.70 -1.44
C VAL A 381 2.60 -5.49 -1.61
N PRO A 382 1.47 -5.15 -0.94
CA PRO A 382 0.21 -5.85 -1.17
C PRO A 382 -0.24 -5.81 -2.63
N LEU A 383 -0.15 -4.65 -3.29
CA LEU A 383 -0.52 -4.53 -4.71
C LEU A 383 0.41 -5.33 -5.61
N ILE A 384 1.72 -5.33 -5.34
CA ILE A 384 2.69 -6.11 -6.11
C ILE A 384 2.33 -7.59 -6.01
N LEU A 385 2.10 -8.11 -4.81
CA LEU A 385 1.82 -9.53 -4.59
C LEU A 385 0.46 -9.96 -5.14
N ILE A 386 -0.54 -9.07 -5.18
CA ILE A 386 -1.80 -9.32 -5.90
C ILE A 386 -1.52 -9.53 -7.39
N TYR A 387 -0.74 -8.63 -8.01
CA TYR A 387 -0.43 -8.73 -9.43
C TYR A 387 0.54 -9.87 -9.75
N SER A 388 1.49 -10.20 -8.86
CA SER A 388 2.32 -11.40 -8.99
C SER A 388 1.45 -12.66 -8.99
N SER A 389 0.45 -12.72 -8.11
CA SER A 389 -0.49 -13.84 -8.02
C SER A 389 -1.37 -13.96 -9.28
N LEU A 390 -1.76 -12.82 -9.86
CA LEU A 390 -2.44 -12.78 -11.15
C LEU A 390 -1.52 -13.28 -12.29
N GLY A 391 -0.26 -12.86 -12.29
CA GLY A 391 0.77 -13.32 -13.22
C GLY A 391 0.97 -14.83 -13.17
N ILE A 392 1.08 -15.40 -11.96
CA ILE A 392 1.17 -16.86 -11.74
C ILE A 392 -0.06 -17.56 -12.31
N LYS A 393 -1.28 -17.08 -12.00
CA LYS A 393 -2.51 -17.66 -12.54
C LYS A 393 -2.50 -17.70 -14.08
N HIS A 394 -2.11 -16.61 -14.73
CA HIS A 394 -2.03 -16.58 -16.19
C HIS A 394 -0.92 -17.48 -16.75
N PHE A 395 0.24 -17.51 -16.09
CA PHE A 395 1.35 -18.38 -16.46
C PHE A 395 0.96 -19.86 -16.40
N LEU A 396 0.25 -20.29 -15.35
CA LEU A 396 -0.26 -21.65 -15.22
C LEU A 396 -1.27 -22.01 -16.32
N VAL A 397 -2.17 -21.07 -16.66
CA VAL A 397 -3.11 -21.27 -17.78
C VAL A 397 -2.38 -21.39 -19.12
N LEU A 398 -1.31 -20.62 -19.33
CA LEU A 398 -0.48 -20.73 -20.53
C LEU A 398 0.22 -22.09 -20.60
N LEU A 399 0.81 -22.53 -19.48
CA LEU A 399 1.48 -23.83 -19.38
C LEU A 399 0.52 -25.01 -19.62
N SER A 400 -0.72 -24.92 -19.14
CA SER A 400 -1.72 -25.99 -19.36
C SER A 400 -2.10 -26.21 -20.83
N LYS A 401 -1.73 -25.29 -21.73
CA LYS A 401 -1.94 -25.44 -23.18
C LYS A 401 -0.86 -26.28 -23.87
N TYR A 402 0.27 -26.54 -23.20
CA TYR A 402 1.35 -27.34 -23.76
C TYR A 402 1.17 -28.83 -23.44
N PRO A 403 1.51 -29.73 -24.37
CA PRO A 403 1.47 -31.17 -24.12
C PRO A 403 2.44 -31.58 -23.01
N LYS A 404 2.06 -32.61 -22.23
CA LYS A 404 2.85 -33.12 -21.09
C LYS A 404 4.30 -33.48 -21.46
N SER A 405 4.54 -33.96 -22.69
CA SER A 405 5.87 -34.30 -23.18
C SER A 405 6.82 -33.10 -23.23
N ILE A 406 6.32 -31.91 -23.57
CA ILE A 406 7.10 -30.67 -23.57
C ILE A 406 7.37 -30.22 -22.14
N LEU A 407 6.37 -30.32 -21.25
CA LEU A 407 6.52 -29.97 -19.84
C LEU A 407 7.54 -30.88 -19.13
N SER A 408 7.56 -32.19 -19.43
CA SER A 408 8.54 -33.14 -18.88
C SER A 408 9.97 -32.94 -19.40
N ALA A 409 10.13 -32.28 -20.55
CA ALA A 409 11.44 -31.95 -21.12
C ALA A 409 12.00 -30.61 -20.63
N MET A 410 11.21 -29.81 -19.89
CA MET A 410 11.71 -28.56 -19.32
C MET A 410 12.75 -28.86 -18.22
N PRO A 411 13.83 -28.06 -18.12
CA PRO A 411 14.86 -28.25 -17.11
C PRO A 411 14.27 -28.42 -15.70
N GLY A 412 14.81 -29.34 -14.91
CA GLY A 412 14.20 -29.80 -13.64
C GLY A 412 13.82 -28.71 -12.64
N VAL A 413 14.44 -27.53 -12.71
CA VAL A 413 14.05 -26.37 -11.89
C VAL A 413 12.66 -25.82 -12.24
N LEU A 414 12.28 -25.83 -13.52
CA LEU A 414 10.93 -25.42 -13.93
C LEU A 414 9.90 -26.49 -13.56
N ALA A 415 10.26 -27.77 -13.70
CA ALA A 415 9.39 -28.88 -13.28
C ALA A 415 9.17 -28.90 -11.75
N ALA A 416 10.20 -28.59 -10.96
CA ALA A 416 10.13 -28.50 -9.50
C ALA A 416 9.34 -27.28 -8.98
N LEU A 417 9.16 -26.23 -9.80
CA LEU A 417 8.28 -25.10 -9.48
C LEU A 417 6.81 -25.35 -9.89
N LEU A 418 6.55 -26.42 -10.65
CA LEU A 418 5.24 -26.77 -11.20
C LEU A 418 4.58 -27.98 -10.52
N LEU A 419 5.34 -28.77 -9.77
CA LEU A 419 4.89 -29.82 -8.85
C LEU A 419 4.80 -29.25 -7.43
#